data_AF-A0A7R9FTV0-F1
#
_entry.id   AF-A0A7R9FTV0-F1
#
_cell.length_a   1.000
_cell.length_b   1.000
_cell.length_c   1.000
_cell.angle_alpha   90.00
_cell.angle_beta   90.00
_cell.angle_gamma   90.00
#
_symmetry.space_group_name_H-M   'P 1'
#
loop_
_entity.id
_entity.type
_entity.pdbx_description
1 polymer ?
#
loop_
_entity_poly.entity_id
_entity_poly.type
_entity_poly.pdbx_seq_one_letter_code
_entity_poly.pdbx_strand_id
1 'polypeptide(L)' 'MGFEEGEILQAISQLKRVKGRFETIISNGGIYFVVDYAHTPDALENVLDSINEIRTKNERLITVMGCG' A
#
# COMPACT_ATOMS: atom_id res chain seq x y z
N MET A 1 -5.31 -6.54 28.10
CA MET A 1 -4.27 -5.55 27.73
C MET A 1 -4.59 -4.13 28.19
N GLY A 2 -5.78 -3.83 28.73
CA GLY A 2 -5.98 -2.70 29.67
C GLY A 2 -5.83 -1.28 29.14
N PHE A 3 -5.61 -1.08 27.84
CA PHE A 3 -5.47 0.25 27.24
C PHE A 3 -6.81 0.97 27.13
N GLU A 4 -6.82 2.27 27.38
CA GLU A 4 -7.99 3.11 27.15
C GLU A 4 -8.19 3.39 25.66
N GLU A 5 -9.44 3.56 25.22
CA GLU A 5 -9.78 3.77 23.82
C GLU A 5 -9.04 4.96 23.19
N GLY A 6 -8.90 6.06 23.96
CA GLY A 6 -8.16 7.24 23.52
C GLY A 6 -6.68 6.97 23.24
N GLU A 7 -6.03 6.13 24.06
CA GLU A 7 -4.64 5.74 23.87
C GLU A 7 -4.45 4.88 22.61
N ILE A 8 -5.39 3.97 22.35
CA ILE A 8 -5.38 3.12 21.15
C ILE A 8 -5.52 3.96 19.88
N LEU A 9 -6.48 4.89 19.87
CA LEU A 9 -6.69 5.79 18.71
C LEU A 9 -5.47 6.67 18.46
N GLN A 10 -4.86 7.21 19.52
CA GLN A 10 -3.64 8.00 19.40
C GLN A 10 -2.48 7.15 18.84
N ALA A 11 -2.30 5.93 19.33
CA ALA A 11 -1.26 5.03 18.85
C ALA A 11 -1.45 4.67 17.36
N ILE A 12 -2.69 4.35 16.95
CA ILE A 12 -3.02 4.04 15.55
C ILE A 12 -2.73 5.24 14.64
N SER A 13 -3.06 6.46 15.06
CA SER A 13 -2.83 7.67 14.27
C SER A 13 -1.34 7.96 13.97
N GLN A 14 -0.45 7.42 14.81
CA GLN A 14 1.00 7.60 14.67
C GLN A 14 1.68 6.47 13.90
N LEU A 15 0.95 5.42 13.53
CA LEU A 15 1.51 4.29 12.80
C LEU A 15 2.04 4.75 11.44
N LYS A 16 3.32 4.44 11.20
CA LYS A 16 3.96 4.64 9.91
C LYS A 16 3.82 3.36 9.09
N ARG A 17 3.70 3.53 7.77
CA ARG A 17 3.71 2.41 6.84
C ARG A 17 5.02 1.63 7.00
N VAL A 18 4.91 0.30 7.01
CA VAL A 18 6.08 -0.57 7.03
C VAL A 18 6.74 -0.50 5.65
N LYS A 19 8.07 -0.34 5.60
CA LYS A 19 8.81 -0.31 4.34
C LYS A 19 8.51 -1.56 3.50
N GLY A 20 8.20 -1.34 2.22
CA GLY A 20 7.83 -2.39 1.25
C GLY A 20 6.50 -3.10 1.50
N ARG A 21 5.62 -2.56 2.35
CA ARG A 21 4.20 -2.98 2.42
C ARG A 21 3.33 -1.80 2.03
N PHE A 22 2.71 -1.88 0.86
CA PHE A 22 1.92 -0.82 0.25
C PHE A 22 2.58 0.57 0.36
N GLU A 23 3.90 0.61 0.10
CA GLU A 23 4.68 1.83 0.24
C GLU A 23 4.47 2.70 -1.01
N THR A 24 3.84 3.86 -0.84
CA THR A 24 3.55 4.79 -1.93
C THR A 24 4.60 5.90 -2.01
N ILE A 25 5.21 6.05 -3.18
CA ILE A 25 6.18 7.10 -3.50
C ILE A 25 5.61 7.92 -4.66
N ILE A 26 5.62 9.24 -4.53
CA ILE A 26 5.12 10.15 -5.56
C ILE A 26 6.31 10.86 -6.19
N SER A 27 6.46 10.75 -7.50
CA SER A 27 7.44 11.52 -8.25
C SER A 27 6.99 12.97 -8.43
N ASN A 28 7.94 13.89 -8.56
CA ASN A 28 7.67 15.30 -8.85
C ASN A 28 6.83 15.51 -10.12
N GLY A 29 6.79 14.52 -11.03
CA GLY A 29 5.95 14.52 -12.23
C GLY A 29 4.53 13.98 -12.02
N GLY A 30 4.10 13.71 -10.79
CA GLY A 30 2.77 13.18 -10.48
C GLY A 30 2.59 11.68 -10.74
N ILE A 31 3.69 10.94 -10.95
CA ILE A 31 3.67 9.48 -11.11
C ILE A 31 3.69 8.83 -9.72
N TYR A 32 2.75 7.92 -9.50
CA TYR A 32 2.67 7.11 -8.29
C TYR A 32 3.41 5.79 -8.48
N PHE A 33 4.28 5.48 -7.53
CA PHE A 33 4.94 4.18 -7.40
C PHE A 33 4.42 3.50 -6.15
N VAL A 34 4.01 2.24 -6.27
CA VAL A 34 3.61 1.41 -5.13
C VAL A 34 4.58 0.24 -5.05
N VAL A 35 5.25 0.10 -3.91
CA VAL A 35 6.20 -0.98 -3.63
C VAL A 35 5.57 -1.94 -2.62
N ASP A 36 5.39 -3.20 -3.04
CA ASP A 36 4.88 -4.27 -2.18
C ASP A 36 5.70 -5.57 -2.38
N TYR A 37 5.94 -6.30 -1.29
CA TYR A 37 6.64 -7.60 -1.28
C TYR A 37 5.72 -8.80 -1.58
N ALA A 38 4.50 -8.57 -2.08
CA ALA A 38 3.61 -9.60 -2.58
C ALA A 38 4.32 -10.48 -3.62
N HIS A 39 4.59 -11.73 -3.25
CA HIS A 39 5.26 -12.74 -4.08
C HIS A 39 4.43 -14.04 -4.21
N THR A 40 3.24 -14.06 -3.61
CA THR A 40 2.24 -15.10 -3.84
C THR A 40 1.17 -14.56 -4.80
N PRO A 41 0.54 -15.40 -5.64
CA PRO A 41 -0.51 -14.96 -6.56
C PRO A 41 -1.65 -14.22 -5.85
N ASP A 42 -2.11 -14.75 -4.71
CA ASP A 42 -3.18 -14.16 -3.90
C ASP A 42 -2.81 -12.77 -3.34
N ALA A 43 -1.58 -12.61 -2.82
CA ALA A 43 -1.14 -11.31 -2.33
C ALA A 43 -1.04 -10.27 -3.45
N LEU A 44 -0.63 -10.68 -4.66
CA LEU A 44 -0.55 -9.80 -5.81
C LEU A 44 -1.95 -9.33 -6.25
N GLU A 45 -2.93 -10.24 -6.30
CA GLU A 45 -4.32 -9.91 -6.63
C GLU A 45 -4.90 -8.87 -5.65
N ASN A 46 -4.77 -9.12 -4.35
CA ASN A 46 -5.23 -8.20 -3.31
C ASN A 46 -4.61 -6.79 -3.44
N VAL A 47 -3.32 -6.70 -3.78
CA VAL A 47 -2.64 -5.41 -3.99
C VAL A 47 -3.18 -4.71 -5.23
N LEU A 48 -3.36 -5.41 -6.34
CA LEU A 48 -3.86 -4.83 -7.59
C LEU A 48 -5.32 -4.36 -7.46
N ASP A 49 -6.15 -5.12 -6.74
CA ASP A 49 -7.54 -4.74 -6.46
C ASP A 49 -7.60 -3.48 -5.59
N SER A 50 -6.81 -3.43 -4.52
CA SER A 50 -6.67 -2.23 -3.70
C SER A 50 -6.24 -1.01 -4.52
N ILE A 51 -5.29 -1.18 -5.45
CA ILE A 51 -4.85 -0.10 -6.35
C ILE A 51 -5.96 0.31 -7.33
N ASN A 52 -6.77 -0.64 -7.81
CA ASN A 52 -7.88 -0.37 -8.71
C ASN A 52 -9.05 0.36 -8.04
N GLU A 53 -9.23 0.19 -6.72
CA GLU A 53 -10.24 0.91 -5.94
C GLU A 53 -9.85 2.37 -5.69
N ILE A 54 -8.56 2.64 -5.43
CA ILE A 54 -8.08 4.00 -5.10
C ILE A 54 -7.84 4.88 -6.33
N ARG A 55 -7.54 4.30 -7.50
CA ARG A 55 -7.19 5.07 -8.70
C ARG A 55 -8.43 5.61 -9.41
N THR A 56 -8.28 6.74 -10.13
CA THR A 56 -9.39 7.31 -10.91
C THR A 56 -9.73 6.50 -12.16
N LYS A 57 -8.88 5.52 -12.50
CA LYS A 57 -8.94 4.64 -13.68
C LYS A 57 -8.65 5.37 -15.00
N ASN A 58 -8.25 6.64 -14.94
CA ASN A 58 -7.74 7.41 -16.08
C ASN A 58 -6.22 7.25 -16.27
N GLU A 59 -5.54 6.64 -15.30
CA GLU A 59 -4.11 6.40 -15.32
C GLU A 59 -3.77 5.00 -15.85
N ARG A 60 -2.57 4.85 -16.40
CA ARG A 60 -2.03 3.53 -16.77
C ARG A 60 -1.45 2.85 -15.53
N LEU A 61 -1.96 1.67 -15.18
CA LEU A 61 -1.37 0.80 -14.17
C LEU A 61 -0.32 -0.10 -14.82
N ILE A 62 0.90 -0.10 -14.28
CA ILE A 62 2.00 -0.95 -14.73
C ILE A 62 2.48 -1.75 -13.51
N THR A 63 2.47 -3.08 -13.64
CA THR A 63 2.92 -4.00 -12.59
C THR A 63 4.22 -4.66 -13.02
N VAL A 64 5.24 -4.58 -12.18
CA VAL A 64 6.53 -5.27 -12.36
C VAL A 64 6.68 -6.26 -11.22
N MET A 65 6.83 -7.54 -11.56
CA MET A 65 7.00 -8.63 -10.59
C MET A 65 8.05 -9.60 -11.10
N GLY A 66 8.74 -10.29 -10.19
CA GLY A 66 9.75 -11.30 -10.50
C GLY A 66 9.46 -12.59 -9.74
N CYS A 67 9.65 -13.74 -10.40
CA CYS A 67 9.65 -15.04 -9.73
C CYS A 67 11.10 -15.43 -9.44
N GLY A 68 11.36 -15.82 -8.19
CA GLY A 68 12.60 -16.51 -7.80
C GLY A 68 12.58 -17.98 -8.17
#